data_AF-A0A1I8AL83-F1
#
_entry.id   AF-A0A1I8AL83-F1
#
_cell.length_a   1.000
_cell.length_b   1.000
_cell.length_c   1.000
_cell.angle_alpha   90.00
_cell.angle_beta   90.00
_cell.angle_gamma   90.00
#
_symmetry.space_group_name_H-M   'P 1'
#
loop_
_entity.id
_entity.type
_entity.pdbx_description
1 polymer ?
#
loop_
_entity_poly.entity_id
_entity_poly.type
_entity_poly.pdbx_seq_one_letter_code
_entity_poly.pdbx_strand_id
1 'polypeptide(L)'
;MDRALRDRIQDVLTALESLREEQDRWIACIRSPSQDRSDEIEDAQPDLQVLTEQIRAIQNSVALMAANQEYLHGAIQDRANGNQLMASDYVEIDPMPYEEFDEEYVPRPSEDLGPLEKWKCAVCENTIKGSWQKRHQHIKAHEKWRILCPAPDCTTMMAVNGLDPHLKKRHNMVRGSLPLMERLQMNLELDRLTREAVGLEWTYFPPQNRLTPEEPPVASPCKICGLRIADLTKKRCHVGTHRNLKIPCPFRNCSHSGNLRPLETHIKRKHGKKKKHLGQQENDRFEASKRQFYNEADAAMGEYFD
;
A
#
# COMPACT_ATOMS: atom_id res chain seq x y z
N MET A 1 13.11 2.17 33.91
CA MET A 1 12.34 3.11 33.08
C MET A 1 13.05 4.46 33.08
N ASP A 2 13.31 5.02 31.91
CA ASP A 2 13.92 6.36 31.76
C ASP A 2 13.03 7.40 32.46
N ARG A 3 13.65 8.29 33.24
CA ARG A 3 12.95 9.41 33.90
C ARG A 3 12.19 10.24 32.86
N ALA A 4 12.81 10.46 31.69
CA ALA A 4 12.20 11.24 30.61
C ALA A 4 10.91 10.62 30.05
N LEU A 5 10.79 9.28 30.02
CA LEU A 5 9.55 8.64 29.54
C LEU A 5 8.42 8.77 30.56
N ARG A 6 8.73 8.66 31.86
CA ARG A 6 7.75 8.88 32.93
C ARG A 6 7.20 10.30 32.88
N ASP A 7 8.09 11.28 32.75
CA ASP A 7 7.71 12.69 32.71
C ASP A 7 6.77 12.94 31.52
N ARG A 8 7.07 12.38 30.34
CA ARG A 8 6.20 12.50 29.15
C ARG A 8 4.83 11.82 29.30
N ILE A 9 4.78 10.65 29.96
CA ILE A 9 3.49 10.00 30.25
C ILE A 9 2.68 10.86 31.21
N GLN A 10 3.32 11.41 32.23
CA GLN A 10 2.67 12.30 33.19
C GLN A 10 2.12 13.56 32.53
N ASP A 11 2.87 14.18 31.60
CA ASP A 11 2.42 15.34 30.83
C ASP A 11 1.15 15.03 30.01
N VAL A 12 1.10 13.85 29.37
CA VAL A 12 -0.07 13.41 28.59
C VAL A 12 -1.28 13.17 29.52
N LEU A 13 -1.07 12.56 30.69
CA LEU A 13 -2.13 12.33 31.66
C LEU A 13 -2.69 13.66 32.19
N THR A 14 -1.83 14.63 32.49
CA THR A 14 -2.27 15.97 32.93
C THR A 14 -3.02 16.72 31.82
N ALA A 15 -2.58 16.60 30.56
CA ALA A 15 -3.31 17.18 29.42
C ALA A 15 -4.71 16.54 29.24
N LEU A 16 -4.80 15.21 29.41
CA LEU A 16 -6.07 14.48 29.39
C LEU A 16 -7.04 14.94 30.48
N GLU A 17 -6.55 15.13 31.71
CA GLU A 17 -7.37 15.65 32.82
C GLU A 17 -7.90 17.05 32.50
N SER A 18 -7.08 17.93 31.94
CA SER A 18 -7.49 19.27 31.54
C SER A 18 -8.59 19.25 30.46
N LEU A 19 -8.47 18.37 29.44
CA LEU A 19 -9.50 18.20 28.41
C LEU A 19 -10.81 17.67 28.99
N ARG A 20 -10.73 16.76 29.97
CA ARG A 20 -11.92 16.23 30.65
C ARG A 20 -12.63 17.30 31.47
N GLU A 21 -11.88 18.15 32.18
CA GLU A 21 -12.45 19.29 32.90
C GLU A 21 -13.11 20.32 31.96
N GLU A 22 -12.55 20.52 30.76
CA GLU A 22 -13.17 21.36 29.73
C GLU A 22 -14.46 20.73 29.17
N GLN A 23 -14.46 19.43 28.91
CA GLN A 23 -15.66 18.68 28.52
C GLN A 23 -16.75 18.78 29.59
N ASP A 24 -16.41 18.60 30.86
CA ASP A 24 -17.36 18.70 31.98
C ASP A 24 -17.93 20.11 32.13
N ARG A 25 -17.11 21.16 31.93
CA ARG A 25 -17.58 22.56 31.88
C ARG A 25 -18.57 22.80 30.74
N TRP A 26 -18.29 22.24 29.56
CA TRP A 26 -19.19 22.31 28.41
C TRP A 26 -20.53 21.61 28.68
N ILE A 27 -20.49 20.39 29.22
CA ILE A 27 -21.70 19.63 29.58
C ILE A 27 -22.53 20.38 30.63
N ALA A 28 -21.87 20.98 31.63
CA ALA A 28 -22.55 21.78 32.65
C ALA A 28 -23.21 23.05 32.06
N CYS A 29 -22.55 23.70 31.09
CA CYS A 29 -23.11 24.85 30.37
C CYS A 29 -24.39 24.47 29.61
N ILE A 30 -24.36 23.36 28.87
CA ILE A 30 -25.52 22.86 28.10
C ILE A 30 -26.70 22.49 29.01
N ARG A 31 -26.43 21.94 30.20
CA ARG A 31 -27.47 21.51 31.16
C ARG A 31 -28.09 22.65 31.97
N SER A 32 -27.57 23.87 31.88
CA SER A 32 -28.09 25.01 32.63
C SER A 32 -29.42 25.50 32.01
N PRO A 33 -30.54 25.52 32.75
CA PRO A 33 -31.84 25.93 32.23
C PRO A 33 -31.93 27.46 32.12
N SER A 34 -31.18 28.07 31.21
CA SER A 34 -31.41 29.45 30.77
C SER A 34 -32.25 29.43 29.50
N GLN A 35 -33.40 30.09 29.52
CA GLN A 35 -34.51 29.89 28.57
C GLN A 35 -34.33 30.48 27.15
N ASP A 36 -33.12 30.88 26.73
CA ASP A 36 -32.94 31.64 25.48
C ASP A 36 -31.60 31.37 24.75
N ARG A 37 -31.13 30.12 24.72
CA ARG A 37 -29.85 29.72 24.09
C ARG A 37 -29.92 28.53 23.14
N SER A 38 -31.07 28.27 22.51
CA SER A 38 -31.22 27.15 21.56
C SER A 38 -30.22 27.22 20.40
N ASP A 39 -29.98 28.41 19.88
CA ASP A 39 -29.22 28.61 18.65
C ASP A 39 -27.70 28.47 18.90
N GLU A 40 -27.22 28.82 20.10
CA GLU A 40 -25.82 28.63 20.50
C GLU A 40 -25.48 27.15 20.80
N ILE A 41 -26.48 26.32 21.10
CA ILE A 41 -26.28 24.89 21.40
C ILE A 41 -26.12 24.07 20.12
N GLU A 42 -26.87 24.39 19.05
CA GLU A 42 -26.74 23.68 17.77
C GLU A 42 -25.38 23.91 17.11
N ASP A 43 -24.83 25.13 17.19
CA ASP A 43 -23.53 25.46 16.60
C ASP A 43 -22.34 24.82 17.35
N ALA A 44 -22.49 24.50 18.64
CA ALA A 44 -21.42 23.93 19.46
C ALA A 44 -21.36 22.39 19.49
N GLN A 45 -22.38 21.71 18.95
CA GLN A 45 -22.48 20.25 18.98
C GLN A 45 -21.36 19.53 18.18
N PRO A 46 -20.92 20.03 17.00
CA PRO A 46 -19.83 19.42 16.25
C PRO A 46 -18.49 19.46 17.01
N ASP A 47 -18.19 20.56 17.69
CA ASP A 47 -16.94 20.73 18.43
C ASP A 47 -16.85 19.78 19.64
N LEU A 48 -17.96 19.51 20.33
CA LEU A 48 -18.02 18.56 21.43
C LEU A 48 -17.78 17.11 20.96
N GLN A 49 -18.25 16.77 19.76
CA GLN A 49 -18.01 15.45 19.17
C GLN A 49 -16.53 15.27 18.83
N VAL A 50 -15.90 16.26 18.18
CA VAL A 50 -14.46 16.25 17.87
C VAL A 50 -13.62 16.11 19.15
N LEU A 51 -13.96 16.87 20.20
CA LEU A 51 -13.25 16.81 21.48
C LEU A 51 -13.37 15.42 22.13
N THR A 52 -14.56 14.81 22.07
CA THR A 52 -14.82 13.48 22.63
C THR A 52 -14.01 12.39 21.90
N GLU A 53 -13.90 12.48 20.59
CA GLU A 53 -13.09 11.55 19.78
C GLU A 53 -11.60 11.72 20.03
N GLN A 54 -11.11 12.96 20.18
CA GLN A 54 -9.73 13.23 20.55
C GLN A 54 -9.38 12.63 21.92
N ILE A 55 -10.23 12.81 22.93
CA ILE A 55 -10.04 12.22 24.27
C ILE A 55 -9.96 10.70 24.15
N ARG A 56 -10.87 10.06 23.40
CA ARG A 56 -10.88 8.60 23.19
C ARG A 56 -9.60 8.10 22.51
N ALA A 57 -9.14 8.78 21.46
CA ALA A 57 -7.92 8.39 20.74
C ALA A 57 -6.67 8.47 21.63
N ILE A 58 -6.57 9.50 22.48
CA ILE A 58 -5.48 9.65 23.44
C ILE A 58 -5.55 8.54 24.49
N GLN A 59 -6.74 8.23 25.03
CA GLN A 59 -6.93 7.13 25.99
C GLN A 59 -6.49 5.77 25.42
N ASN A 60 -6.86 5.46 24.18
CA ASN A 60 -6.44 4.23 23.50
C ASN A 60 -4.91 4.16 23.34
N SER A 61 -4.28 5.29 23.00
CA SER A 61 -2.83 5.38 22.88
C SER A 61 -2.13 5.15 24.22
N VAL A 62 -2.65 5.72 25.31
CA VAL A 62 -2.13 5.51 26.67
C VAL A 62 -2.28 4.05 27.10
N ALA A 63 -3.43 3.42 26.85
CA ALA A 63 -3.66 2.01 27.15
C ALA A 63 -2.69 1.09 26.40
N LEU A 64 -2.44 1.36 25.12
CA LEU A 64 -1.46 0.61 24.34
C LEU A 64 -0.03 0.78 24.86
N MET A 65 0.34 2.00 25.28
CA MET A 65 1.64 2.25 25.90
C MET A 65 1.79 1.50 27.22
N ALA A 66 0.74 1.45 28.05
CA ALA A 66 0.73 0.71 29.30
C ALA A 66 0.87 -0.81 29.08
N ALA A 67 0.12 -1.39 28.13
CA ALA A 67 0.20 -2.81 27.80
C ALA A 67 1.61 -3.20 27.28
N ASN A 68 2.20 -2.36 26.41
CA ASN A 68 3.56 -2.55 25.95
C ASN A 68 4.59 -2.45 27.10
N GLN A 69 4.34 -1.57 28.07
CA GLN A 69 5.20 -1.43 29.23
C GLN A 69 5.14 -2.66 30.16
N GLU A 70 3.96 -3.22 30.39
CA GLU A 70 3.79 -4.45 31.17
C GLU A 70 4.50 -5.63 30.50
N TYR A 71 4.33 -5.78 29.19
CA TYR A 71 5.03 -6.80 28.40
C TYR A 71 6.55 -6.67 28.53
N LEU A 72 7.09 -5.46 28.41
CA LEU A 72 8.52 -5.20 28.57
C LEU A 72 9.01 -5.49 29.99
N HIS A 73 8.23 -5.16 31.03
CA HIS A 73 8.60 -5.49 32.41
C HIS A 73 8.63 -7.00 32.64
N GLY A 74 7.65 -7.75 32.12
CA GLY A 74 7.64 -9.22 32.16
C GLY A 74 8.88 -9.82 31.50
N ALA A 75 9.20 -9.38 30.27
CA ALA A 75 10.37 -9.86 29.55
C ALA A 75 11.71 -9.56 30.26
N ILE A 76 11.82 -8.40 30.92
CA ILE A 76 13.01 -8.03 31.72
C ILE A 76 13.10 -8.91 32.97
N GLN A 77 11.97 -9.15 33.65
CA GLN A 77 11.92 -9.95 34.88
C GLN A 77 12.26 -11.42 34.60
N ASP A 78 11.75 -11.99 33.50
CA ASP A 78 12.10 -13.34 33.05
C ASP A 78 13.59 -13.49 32.75
N ARG A 79 14.20 -12.47 32.12
CA ARG A 79 15.64 -12.44 31.87
C ARG A 79 16.46 -12.32 33.15
N ALA A 80 16.00 -11.53 34.12
CA ALA A 80 16.67 -11.38 35.42
C ALA A 80 16.63 -12.67 36.25
N ASN A 81 15.56 -13.47 36.11
CA ASN A 81 15.40 -14.75 36.78
C ASN A 81 16.22 -15.89 36.15
N GLY A 82 17.03 -15.61 35.12
CA GLY A 82 17.84 -16.63 34.47
C GLY A 82 17.02 -17.64 33.67
N ASN A 83 15.73 -17.36 33.43
CA ASN A 83 14.92 -18.15 32.51
C ASN A 83 15.41 -17.87 31.10
N GLN A 84 16.34 -18.70 30.64
CA GLN A 84 16.75 -18.76 29.24
C GLN A 84 15.52 -19.22 28.45
N LEU A 85 14.77 -18.26 27.91
CA LEU A 85 13.66 -18.50 26.98
C LEU A 85 14.19 -19.40 25.85
N MET A 86 13.87 -20.69 25.95
CA MET A 86 14.05 -21.63 24.86
C MET A 86 13.18 -21.12 23.72
N ALA A 87 13.82 -20.76 22.61
CA ALA A 87 13.17 -20.19 21.43
C ALA A 87 12.20 -21.16 20.71
N SER A 88 11.77 -22.25 21.35
CA SER A 88 10.92 -23.29 20.76
C SER A 88 9.43 -23.11 20.98
N ASP A 89 9.02 -22.29 21.96
CA ASP A 89 7.61 -22.15 22.31
C ASP A 89 7.12 -20.76 21.88
N TYR A 90 7.24 -20.49 20.57
CA TYR A 90 6.39 -19.49 19.95
C TYR A 90 4.95 -20.02 20.06
N VAL A 91 4.25 -19.60 21.10
CA VAL A 91 2.78 -19.59 21.07
C VAL A 91 2.42 -18.83 19.81
N GLU A 92 1.79 -19.50 18.84
CA GLU A 92 1.01 -18.83 17.81
C GLU A 92 -0.01 -17.98 18.56
N ILE A 93 0.34 -16.71 18.81
CA ILE A 93 -0.61 -15.72 19.24
C ILE A 93 -1.53 -15.60 18.02
N ASP A 94 -2.70 -16.24 18.12
CA ASP A 94 -3.79 -16.01 17.18
C ASP A 94 -3.89 -14.49 17.04
N PRO A 95 -3.73 -13.93 15.83
CA PRO A 95 -3.81 -12.50 15.64
C PRO A 95 -5.11 -12.05 16.28
N MET A 96 -5.00 -11.15 17.27
CA MET A 96 -6.15 -10.67 18.02
C MET A 96 -7.30 -10.38 17.05
N PRO A 97 -8.53 -10.83 17.34
CA PRO A 97 -9.67 -10.45 16.54
C PRO A 97 -9.70 -8.92 16.54
N TYR A 98 -9.36 -8.34 15.39
CA TYR A 98 -9.53 -6.92 15.14
C TYR A 98 -11.04 -6.74 15.17
N GLU A 99 -11.59 -6.39 16.33
CA GLU A 99 -12.95 -5.88 16.38
C GLU A 99 -12.98 -4.71 15.41
N GLU A 100 -13.86 -4.80 14.40
CA GLU A 100 -14.12 -3.74 13.44
C GLU A 100 -14.51 -2.49 14.22
N PHE A 101 -13.51 -1.65 14.49
CA PHE A 101 -13.72 -0.33 15.00
C PHE A 101 -14.35 0.44 13.85
N ASP A 102 -15.60 0.87 14.02
CA ASP A 102 -16.24 1.85 13.16
C ASP A 102 -15.50 3.20 13.31
N GLU A 103 -14.25 3.25 12.82
CA GLU A 103 -13.63 4.50 12.40
C GLU A 103 -14.58 5.10 11.37
N GLU A 104 -15.18 6.24 11.71
CA GLU A 104 -15.88 7.07 10.75
C GLU A 104 -14.91 7.34 9.60
N TYR A 105 -15.14 6.61 8.52
CA TYR A 105 -14.26 6.52 7.36
C TYR A 105 -14.14 7.92 6.76
N VAL A 106 -13.12 8.69 7.16
CA VAL A 106 -12.70 9.87 6.42
C VAL A 106 -12.28 9.33 5.06
N PRO A 107 -13.05 9.54 3.98
CA PRO A 107 -12.78 8.86 2.73
C PRO A 107 -11.40 9.28 2.28
N ARG A 108 -10.44 8.33 2.30
CA ARG A 108 -9.12 8.60 1.76
C ARG A 108 -9.35 9.04 0.32
N PRO A 109 -8.99 10.28 -0.07
CA PRO A 109 -9.45 10.87 -1.34
C PRO A 109 -9.06 10.10 -2.61
N SER A 110 -8.33 8.99 -2.48
CA SER A 110 -7.79 8.25 -3.61
C SER A 110 -7.85 6.72 -3.55
N GLU A 111 -8.45 6.11 -2.52
CA GLU A 111 -8.52 4.64 -2.46
C GLU A 111 -9.57 4.04 -3.41
N ASP A 112 -10.65 4.78 -3.72
CA ASP A 112 -11.66 4.40 -4.73
C ASP A 112 -11.32 4.85 -6.15
N LEU A 113 -10.24 5.61 -6.31
CA LEU A 113 -9.83 6.14 -7.60
C LEU A 113 -9.12 5.05 -8.40
N GLY A 114 -9.75 4.63 -9.49
CA GLY A 114 -9.36 3.46 -10.26
C GLY A 114 -7.88 3.47 -10.69
N PRO A 115 -7.25 2.29 -10.86
CA PRO A 115 -5.80 2.13 -11.13
C PRO A 115 -5.29 2.74 -12.46
N LEU A 116 -6.14 3.47 -13.18
CA LEU A 116 -5.84 4.09 -14.48
C LEU A 116 -5.65 5.60 -14.41
N GLU A 117 -5.81 6.22 -13.24
CA GLU A 117 -5.66 7.66 -13.14
C GLU A 117 -4.23 8.12 -13.40
N LYS A 118 -4.14 9.19 -14.19
CA LYS A 118 -2.89 9.88 -14.48
C LYS A 118 -2.91 11.19 -13.72
N TRP A 119 -1.84 11.46 -12.99
CA TRP A 119 -1.69 12.67 -12.19
C TRP A 119 -0.42 13.40 -12.62
N LYS A 120 -0.49 14.72 -12.82
CA LYS A 120 0.68 15.54 -13.11
C LYS A 120 1.22 16.12 -11.79
N CYS A 121 2.50 15.91 -11.50
CA CYS A 121 3.13 16.53 -10.34
C CYS A 121 3.17 18.06 -10.52
N ALA A 122 2.70 18.83 -9.54
CA ALA A 122 2.72 20.28 -9.56
C ALA A 122 4.14 20.87 -9.50
N VAL A 123 5.11 20.12 -8.94
CA VAL A 123 6.49 20.60 -8.72
C VAL A 123 7.42 20.29 -9.89
N CYS A 124 7.43 19.05 -10.38
CA CYS A 124 8.33 18.63 -11.48
C CYS A 124 7.63 18.34 -12.81
N GLU A 125 6.32 18.53 -12.88
CA GLU A 125 5.51 18.29 -14.08
C GLU A 125 5.48 16.84 -14.60
N ASN A 126 6.11 15.90 -13.91
CA ASN A 126 6.10 14.50 -14.29
C ASN A 126 4.70 13.90 -14.15
N THR A 127 4.28 13.15 -15.17
CA THR A 127 3.00 12.42 -15.15
C THR A 127 3.19 11.05 -14.51
N ILE A 128 2.53 10.83 -13.38
CA ILE A 128 2.53 9.57 -12.65
C ILE A 128 1.24 8.82 -12.99
N LYS A 129 1.38 7.58 -13.48
CA LYS A 129 0.25 6.71 -13.84
C LYS A 129 0.04 5.64 -12.77
N GLY A 130 -1.17 5.57 -12.23
CA GLY A 130 -1.65 4.47 -11.39
C GLY A 130 -1.98 4.88 -9.96
N SER A 131 -1.86 3.91 -9.06
CA SER A 131 -2.35 4.02 -7.69
C SER A 131 -1.63 5.06 -6.83
N TRP A 132 -2.27 5.42 -5.73
CA TRP A 132 -1.75 6.31 -4.69
C TRP A 132 -0.33 5.97 -4.25
N GLN A 133 0.03 4.68 -4.12
CA GLN A 133 1.37 4.26 -3.71
C GLN A 133 2.48 4.77 -4.64
N LYS A 134 2.20 4.95 -5.94
CA LYS A 134 3.18 5.51 -6.90
C LYS A 134 3.36 7.01 -6.72
N ARG A 135 2.27 7.74 -6.48
CA ARG A 135 2.33 9.18 -6.17
C ARG A 135 3.09 9.42 -4.87
N HIS A 136 2.81 8.60 -3.87
CA HIS A 136 3.53 8.63 -2.61
C HIS A 136 5.03 8.36 -2.79
N GLN A 137 5.43 7.31 -3.53
CA GLN A 137 6.85 7.07 -3.84
C GLN A 137 7.51 8.26 -4.56
N HIS A 138 6.76 8.95 -5.43
CA HIS A 138 7.20 10.15 -6.10
C HIS A 138 7.43 11.31 -5.11
N ILE A 139 6.51 11.55 -4.16
CA ILE A 139 6.67 12.53 -3.08
C ILE A 139 7.93 12.23 -2.25
N LYS A 140 8.15 10.95 -1.86
CA LYS A 140 9.35 10.56 -1.10
C LYS A 140 10.65 10.92 -1.81
N ALA A 141 10.67 10.84 -3.15
CA ALA A 141 11.82 11.19 -3.95
C ALA A 141 12.08 12.71 -3.97
N HIS A 142 11.01 13.52 -4.02
CA HIS A 142 11.10 14.97 -3.93
C HIS A 142 11.61 15.45 -2.59
N GLU A 143 11.04 14.91 -1.51
CA GLU A 143 11.42 15.25 -0.13
C GLU A 143 12.75 14.63 0.29
N LYS A 144 13.38 13.83 -0.58
CA LYS A 144 14.63 13.11 -0.33
C LYS A 144 14.59 12.32 0.97
N TRP A 145 13.43 11.74 1.31
CA TRP A 145 13.28 11.01 2.55
C TRP A 145 14.22 9.83 2.63
N ARG A 146 14.92 9.76 3.76
CA ARG A 146 15.85 8.69 4.06
C ARG A 146 15.45 8.03 5.36
N ILE A 147 15.68 6.73 5.40
CA ILE A 147 15.58 5.93 6.61
C ILE A 147 16.97 5.41 6.96
N LEU A 148 17.23 5.29 8.26
CA LEU A 148 18.40 4.59 8.76
C LEU A 148 18.25 3.10 8.48
N CYS A 149 19.38 2.43 8.26
CA CYS A 149 19.37 0.98 8.17
C CYS A 149 18.92 0.40 9.51
N PRO A 150 17.96 -0.54 9.53
CA PRO A 150 17.57 -1.21 10.77
C PRO A 150 18.57 -2.28 11.22
N ALA A 151 19.60 -2.61 10.42
CA ALA A 151 20.59 -3.60 10.82
C ALA A 151 21.50 -3.06 11.94
N PRO A 152 21.84 -3.87 12.96
CA PRO A 152 22.79 -3.48 14.00
C PRO A 152 24.09 -2.94 13.40
N ASP A 153 24.63 -1.89 14.01
CA ASP A 153 25.88 -1.23 13.62
C ASP A 153 25.90 -0.59 12.21
N CYS A 154 24.76 -0.54 11.51
CA CYS A 154 24.67 0.09 10.21
C CYS A 154 24.11 1.51 10.30
N THR A 155 24.99 2.51 10.23
CA THR A 155 24.61 3.94 10.26
C THR A 155 24.23 4.52 8.89
N THR A 156 24.11 3.67 7.87
CA THR A 156 23.81 4.13 6.52
C THR A 156 22.38 4.68 6.47
N MET A 157 22.22 5.89 5.93
CA MET A 157 20.92 6.43 5.52
C MET A 157 20.66 6.14 4.05
N MET A 158 19.47 5.68 3.71
CA MET A 158 19.08 5.38 2.33
C MET A 158 17.67 5.83 2.03
N ALA A 159 17.40 6.07 0.75
CA ALA A 159 16.04 6.25 0.29
C ALA A 159 15.19 5.00 0.59
N VAL A 160 13.89 5.19 0.84
CA VAL A 160 12.96 4.10 1.22
C VAL A 160 12.96 2.95 0.20
N ASN A 161 12.98 3.26 -1.10
CA ASN A 161 13.07 2.27 -2.18
C ASN A 161 14.43 1.58 -2.29
N GLY A 162 15.47 2.13 -1.65
CA GLY A 162 16.81 1.57 -1.57
C GLY A 162 17.02 0.60 -0.40
N LEU A 163 16.07 0.48 0.51
CA LEU A 163 16.21 -0.34 1.72
C LEU A 163 16.38 -1.82 1.40
N ASP A 164 15.48 -2.45 0.65
CA ASP A 164 15.56 -3.89 0.39
C ASP A 164 16.83 -4.28 -0.39
N PRO A 165 17.23 -3.54 -1.46
CA PRO A 165 18.52 -3.77 -2.10
C PRO A 165 19.71 -3.57 -1.15
N HIS A 166 19.66 -2.60 -0.25
CA HIS A 166 20.71 -2.35 0.73
C HIS A 166 20.82 -3.52 1.73
N LEU A 167 19.72 -3.92 2.36
CA LEU A 167 19.67 -5.06 3.28
C LEU A 167 20.21 -6.32 2.62
N LYS A 168 19.79 -6.60 1.38
CA LYS A 168 20.26 -7.76 0.63
C LYS A 168 21.76 -7.70 0.32
N LYS A 169 22.29 -6.55 -0.07
CA LYS A 169 23.69 -6.43 -0.53
C LYS A 169 24.69 -6.27 0.61
N ARG A 170 24.34 -5.52 1.65
CA ARG A 170 25.25 -5.16 2.75
C ARG A 170 25.17 -6.14 3.91
N HIS A 171 23.99 -6.69 4.14
CA HIS A 171 23.69 -7.49 5.33
C HIS A 171 23.24 -8.91 4.98
N ASN A 172 23.17 -9.26 3.69
CA ASN A 172 22.68 -10.55 3.19
C ASN A 172 21.34 -10.99 3.81
N MET A 173 20.46 -10.01 4.07
CA MET A 173 19.18 -10.23 4.75
C MET A 173 18.04 -9.62 3.94
N VAL A 174 16.83 -10.05 4.26
CA VAL A 174 15.60 -9.46 3.73
C VAL A 174 14.84 -8.80 4.87
N ARG A 175 13.93 -7.88 4.56
CA ARG A 175 13.15 -7.15 5.57
C ARG A 175 12.45 -8.07 6.57
N GLY A 176 11.93 -9.21 6.10
CA GLY A 176 11.25 -10.19 6.94
C GLY A 176 12.15 -10.95 7.92
N SER A 177 13.47 -10.98 7.68
CA SER A 177 14.46 -11.65 8.53
C SER A 177 15.15 -10.72 9.51
N LEU A 178 14.74 -9.45 9.59
CA LEU A 178 15.19 -8.54 10.64
C LEU A 178 14.68 -9.05 12.01
N PRO A 179 15.45 -8.86 13.10
CA PRO A 179 14.92 -9.14 14.42
C PRO A 179 13.70 -8.24 14.71
N LEU A 180 12.85 -8.72 15.61
CA LEU A 180 11.50 -8.18 15.78
C LEU A 180 11.49 -6.69 16.11
N MET A 181 12.41 -6.25 16.98
CA MET A 181 12.49 -4.86 17.43
C MET A 181 12.89 -3.91 16.30
N GLU A 182 13.90 -4.29 15.51
CA GLU A 182 14.40 -3.52 14.37
C GLU A 182 13.35 -3.43 13.27
N ARG A 183 12.60 -4.52 13.05
CA ARG A 183 11.48 -4.55 12.10
C ARG A 183 10.35 -3.63 12.55
N LEU A 184 10.01 -3.63 13.84
CA LEU A 184 8.96 -2.77 14.40
C LEU A 184 9.36 -1.29 14.29
N GLN A 185 10.58 -0.95 14.70
CA GLN A 185 11.10 0.42 14.60
C GLN A 185 11.11 0.93 13.16
N MET A 186 11.56 0.09 12.22
CA MET A 186 11.55 0.43 10.80
C MET A 186 10.13 0.63 10.27
N ASN A 187 9.16 -0.21 10.66
CA ASN A 187 7.77 -0.04 10.25
C ASN A 187 7.19 1.28 10.79
N LEU A 188 7.43 1.62 12.05
CA LEU A 188 7.01 2.90 12.64
C LEU A 188 7.53 4.10 11.85
N GLU A 189 8.79 4.04 11.42
CA GLU A 189 9.39 5.09 10.61
C GLU A 189 8.80 5.14 9.19
N LEU A 190 8.55 3.98 8.57
CA LEU A 190 7.85 3.93 7.29
C LEU A 190 6.42 4.48 7.37
N ASP A 191 5.72 4.23 8.47
CA ASP A 191 4.36 4.72 8.72
C ASP A 191 4.35 6.22 9.00
N ARG A 192 5.35 6.74 9.74
CA ARG A 192 5.56 8.19 9.91
C ARG A 192 5.74 8.88 8.55
N LEU A 193 6.67 8.41 7.72
CA LEU A 193 6.88 8.94 6.37
C LEU A 193 5.62 8.81 5.50
N THR A 194 4.84 7.75 5.71
CA THR A 194 3.59 7.56 4.99
C THR A 194 2.54 8.62 5.35
N ARG A 195 2.38 8.92 6.63
CA ARG A 195 1.48 10.00 7.09
C ARG A 195 1.93 11.37 6.59
N GLU A 196 3.22 11.65 6.63
CA GLU A 196 3.78 12.90 6.08
C GLU A 196 3.47 13.05 4.59
N ALA A 197 3.49 11.96 3.82
CA ALA A 197 3.19 12.04 2.38
C ALA A 197 1.73 12.29 2.07
N VAL A 198 0.83 11.76 2.90
CA VAL A 198 -0.60 12.06 2.78
C VAL A 198 -0.82 13.56 2.94
N GLY A 199 -0.17 14.18 3.93
CA GLY A 199 -0.25 15.63 4.13
C GLY A 199 0.29 16.45 2.95
N LEU A 200 1.30 15.94 2.24
CA LEU A 200 1.89 16.58 1.07
C LEU A 200 1.18 16.26 -0.25
N GLU A 201 0.22 15.33 -0.27
CA GLU A 201 -0.40 14.88 -1.51
C GLU A 201 -1.08 16.04 -2.25
N TRP A 202 -1.77 16.92 -1.54
CA TRP A 202 -2.44 18.08 -2.12
C TRP A 202 -1.47 19.13 -2.68
N THR A 203 -0.25 19.20 -2.14
CA THR A 203 0.80 20.10 -2.65
C THR A 203 1.38 19.57 -3.97
N TYR A 204 1.63 18.26 -4.05
CA TYR A 204 2.27 17.65 -5.22
C TYR A 204 1.27 17.25 -6.30
N PHE A 205 0.05 16.88 -5.93
CA PHE A 205 -0.99 16.33 -6.78
C PHE A 205 -2.35 16.96 -6.44
N PRO A 206 -2.51 18.28 -6.63
CA PRO A 206 -3.79 18.94 -6.43
C PRO A 206 -4.83 18.42 -7.45
N PRO A 207 -6.15 18.41 -7.13
CA PRO A 207 -7.17 17.87 -8.03
C PRO A 207 -7.19 18.47 -9.44
N GLN A 208 -6.77 19.72 -9.59
CA GLN A 208 -6.66 20.40 -10.88
C GLN A 208 -5.60 19.76 -11.80
N ASN A 209 -4.63 19.04 -11.22
CA ASN A 209 -3.60 18.31 -11.94
C ASN A 209 -3.97 16.84 -12.17
N ARG A 210 -5.16 16.41 -11.74
CA ARG A 210 -5.72 15.13 -12.15
C ARG A 210 -6.00 15.23 -13.65
N LEU A 211 -5.23 14.50 -14.44
CA LEU A 211 -5.51 14.41 -15.86
C LEU A 211 -6.74 13.53 -15.97
N THR A 212 -7.80 14.08 -16.57
CA THR A 212 -8.96 13.27 -16.93
C THR A 212 -8.43 12.04 -17.67
N PRO A 213 -8.87 10.83 -17.29
CA PRO A 213 -8.57 9.67 -18.09
C PRO A 213 -8.96 10.05 -19.51
N GLU A 214 -7.99 10.12 -20.44
CA GLU A 214 -8.32 10.14 -21.86
C GLU A 214 -9.33 9.02 -22.01
N GLU A 215 -10.56 9.38 -22.43
CA GLU A 215 -11.64 8.41 -22.51
C GLU A 215 -11.05 7.18 -23.18
N PRO A 216 -11.02 6.03 -22.47
CA PRO A 216 -10.32 4.88 -23.00
C PRO A 216 -10.93 4.64 -24.37
N PRO A 217 -10.12 4.59 -25.45
CA PRO A 217 -10.63 4.59 -26.80
C PRO A 217 -11.76 3.59 -26.89
N VAL A 218 -12.97 4.08 -27.21
CA VAL A 218 -14.20 3.29 -27.15
C VAL A 218 -13.93 1.99 -27.87
N ALA A 219 -13.99 0.89 -27.12
CA ALA A 219 -13.58 -0.40 -27.64
C ALA A 219 -14.39 -0.73 -28.90
N SER A 220 -13.74 -0.66 -30.07
CA SER A 220 -14.39 -1.02 -31.33
C SER A 220 -14.80 -2.49 -31.27
N PRO A 221 -16.05 -2.83 -31.63
CA PRO A 221 -16.49 -4.21 -31.70
C PRO A 221 -15.78 -4.90 -32.86
N CYS A 222 -15.50 -6.19 -32.72
CA CYS A 222 -15.02 -7.00 -33.84
C CYS A 222 -16.09 -7.04 -34.95
N LYS A 223 -15.70 -6.74 -36.19
CA LYS A 223 -16.58 -6.73 -37.38
C LYS A 223 -17.21 -8.09 -37.67
N ILE A 224 -16.57 -9.19 -37.25
CA ILE A 224 -17.05 -10.56 -37.51
C ILE A 224 -17.96 -11.08 -36.39
N CYS A 225 -17.57 -10.92 -35.12
CA CYS A 225 -18.29 -11.55 -34.00
C CYS A 225 -18.89 -10.56 -32.99
N GLY A 226 -18.72 -9.25 -33.20
CA GLY A 226 -19.26 -8.20 -32.33
C GLY A 226 -18.55 -8.01 -30.99
N LEU A 227 -17.55 -8.84 -30.65
CA LEU A 227 -16.87 -8.75 -29.35
C LEU A 227 -16.08 -7.43 -29.23
N ARG A 228 -16.37 -6.65 -28.19
CA ARG A 228 -15.67 -5.38 -27.89
C ARG A 228 -14.43 -5.65 -27.05
N ILE A 229 -13.27 -5.22 -27.53
CA ILE A 229 -11.98 -5.44 -26.86
C ILE A 229 -11.19 -4.14 -26.83
N ALA A 230 -10.96 -3.58 -25.64
CA ALA A 230 -10.20 -2.33 -25.50
C ALA A 230 -8.68 -2.54 -25.63
N ASP A 231 -8.16 -3.63 -25.07
CA ASP A 231 -6.73 -3.90 -25.01
C ASP A 231 -6.19 -4.44 -26.34
N LEU A 232 -5.14 -3.80 -26.87
CA LEU A 232 -4.52 -4.17 -28.16
C LEU A 232 -3.97 -5.60 -28.16
N THR A 233 -3.39 -6.06 -27.04
CA THR A 233 -2.86 -7.43 -26.95
C THR A 233 -4.00 -8.46 -27.04
N LYS A 234 -5.14 -8.19 -26.38
CA LYS A 234 -6.35 -9.01 -26.50
C LYS A 234 -6.93 -8.93 -27.91
N LYS A 235 -6.94 -7.76 -28.57
CA LYS A 235 -7.37 -7.63 -29.98
C LYS A 235 -6.53 -8.53 -30.89
N ARG A 236 -5.20 -8.51 -30.77
CA ARG A 236 -4.30 -9.39 -31.54
C ARG A 236 -4.60 -10.87 -31.32
N CYS A 237 -4.79 -11.30 -30.06
CA CYS A 237 -5.14 -12.69 -29.75
C CYS A 237 -6.50 -13.08 -30.34
N HIS A 238 -7.44 -12.14 -30.35
CA HIS A 238 -8.75 -12.32 -30.93
C HIS A 238 -8.68 -12.48 -32.46
N VAL A 239 -7.96 -11.59 -33.15
CA VAL A 239 -7.67 -11.70 -34.60
C VAL A 239 -6.99 -13.02 -34.91
N GLY A 240 -5.99 -13.42 -34.12
CA GLY A 240 -5.32 -14.72 -34.27
C GLY A 240 -6.25 -15.92 -34.13
N THR A 241 -7.33 -15.80 -33.35
CA THR A 241 -8.36 -16.85 -33.26
C THR A 241 -9.15 -16.96 -34.57
N HIS A 242 -9.59 -15.83 -35.15
CA HIS A 242 -10.29 -15.83 -36.44
C HIS A 242 -9.41 -16.30 -37.60
N ARG A 243 -8.12 -15.97 -37.57
CA ARG A 243 -7.14 -16.36 -38.58
C ARG A 243 -6.48 -17.72 -38.33
N ASN A 244 -6.86 -18.41 -37.24
CA ASN A 244 -6.24 -19.66 -36.79
C ASN A 244 -4.69 -19.59 -36.70
N LEU A 245 -4.17 -18.42 -36.32
CA LEU A 245 -2.75 -18.22 -36.09
C LEU A 245 -2.36 -18.97 -34.81
N LYS A 246 -1.18 -19.59 -34.81
CA LYS A 246 -0.69 -20.37 -33.66
C LYS A 246 0.76 -20.07 -33.38
N ILE A 247 1.07 -19.91 -32.11
CA ILE A 247 2.45 -19.83 -31.62
C ILE A 247 2.86 -21.24 -31.20
N PRO A 248 3.96 -21.79 -31.73
CA PRO A 248 4.48 -23.09 -31.29
C PRO A 248 5.02 -23.02 -29.86
N CYS A 249 4.95 -24.13 -29.13
CA CYS A 249 5.54 -24.23 -27.80
C CYS A 249 7.07 -24.06 -27.87
N PRO A 250 7.69 -23.22 -27.00
CA PRO A 250 9.14 -22.99 -27.05
C PRO A 250 10.00 -24.20 -26.65
N PHE A 251 9.39 -25.26 -26.12
CA PHE A 251 10.05 -26.51 -25.75
C PHE A 251 10.13 -27.44 -26.96
N ARG A 252 11.35 -27.79 -27.41
CA ARG A 252 11.60 -28.52 -28.68
C ARG A 252 10.84 -29.84 -28.83
N ASN A 253 10.57 -30.52 -27.71
CA ASN A 253 9.91 -31.83 -27.69
C ASN A 253 8.40 -31.72 -27.36
N CYS A 254 7.82 -30.53 -27.53
CA CYS A 254 6.40 -30.31 -27.32
C CYS A 254 5.72 -29.89 -28.63
N SER A 255 4.82 -30.74 -29.13
CA SER A 255 4.05 -30.49 -30.37
C SER A 255 2.89 -29.51 -30.18
N HIS A 256 2.69 -28.97 -28.97
CA HIS A 256 1.59 -28.05 -28.70
C HIS A 256 1.81 -26.71 -29.41
N SER A 257 0.72 -26.15 -29.93
CA SER A 257 0.68 -24.81 -30.48
C SER A 257 -0.69 -24.17 -30.20
N GLY A 258 -0.71 -22.85 -30.04
CA GLY A 258 -1.96 -22.14 -29.78
C GLY A 258 -1.77 -20.62 -29.72
N ASN A 259 -2.87 -19.90 -29.48
CA ASN A 259 -2.82 -18.47 -29.23
C ASN A 259 -2.03 -18.16 -27.94
N LEU A 260 -1.60 -16.91 -27.78
CA LEU A 260 -0.71 -16.50 -26.68
C LEU A 260 -1.22 -16.90 -25.28
N ARG A 261 -2.48 -16.63 -24.95
CA ARG A 261 -3.04 -16.95 -23.62
C ARG A 261 -3.18 -18.46 -23.35
N PRO A 262 -3.78 -19.27 -24.26
CA PRO A 262 -3.73 -20.73 -24.14
C PRO A 262 -2.31 -21.29 -24.03
N LEU A 263 -1.37 -20.74 -24.82
CA LEU A 263 0.01 -21.20 -24.82
C LEU A 263 0.73 -20.90 -23.49
N GLU A 264 0.55 -19.72 -22.91
CA GLU A 264 1.12 -19.39 -21.58
C GLU A 264 0.57 -20.32 -20.50
N THR A 265 -0.73 -20.65 -20.57
CA THR A 265 -1.37 -21.61 -19.66
C THR A 265 -0.80 -23.01 -19.86
N HIS A 266 -0.61 -23.43 -21.11
CA HIS A 266 0.04 -24.69 -21.46
C HIS A 266 1.46 -24.76 -20.88
N ILE A 267 2.28 -23.73 -21.06
CA ILE A 267 3.65 -23.68 -20.52
C ILE A 267 3.65 -23.84 -19.00
N LYS A 268 2.76 -23.13 -18.30
CA LYS A 268 2.63 -23.24 -16.84
C LYS A 268 2.20 -24.65 -16.40
N ARG A 269 1.20 -25.24 -17.06
CA ARG A 269 0.60 -26.52 -16.66
C ARG A 269 1.44 -27.73 -17.06
N LYS A 270 1.96 -27.76 -18.29
CA LYS A 270 2.67 -28.91 -18.85
C LYS A 270 4.16 -28.89 -18.54
N HIS A 271 4.76 -27.71 -18.43
CA HIS A 271 6.21 -27.57 -18.18
C HIS A 271 6.54 -27.02 -16.79
N GLY A 272 5.54 -26.65 -15.97
CA GLY A 272 5.76 -26.14 -14.62
C GLY A 272 6.51 -24.80 -14.56
N LYS A 273 6.74 -24.14 -15.71
CA LYS A 273 7.52 -22.89 -15.79
C LYS A 273 6.59 -21.69 -15.98
N LYS A 274 6.95 -20.56 -15.35
CA LYS A 274 6.41 -19.24 -15.71
C LYS A 274 7.29 -18.65 -16.81
N LYS A 275 6.77 -17.70 -17.60
CA LYS A 275 7.53 -17.02 -18.67
C LYS A 275 8.91 -16.52 -18.21
N LYS A 276 8.97 -15.88 -17.03
CA LYS A 276 10.22 -15.37 -16.42
C LYS A 276 11.25 -16.45 -16.02
N HIS A 277 10.87 -17.72 -16.08
CA HIS A 277 11.71 -18.88 -15.74
C HIS A 277 12.04 -19.74 -16.98
N LEU A 278 11.69 -19.28 -18.18
CA LEU A 278 12.17 -19.91 -19.41
C LEU A 278 13.68 -19.72 -19.52
N GLY A 279 14.39 -20.76 -19.96
CA GLY A 279 15.81 -20.62 -20.30
C GLY A 279 15.97 -19.66 -21.48
N GLN A 280 17.15 -19.06 -21.63
CA GLN A 280 17.41 -18.05 -22.67
C GLN A 280 16.91 -18.51 -24.06
N GLN A 281 17.30 -19.71 -24.50
CA GLN A 281 16.90 -20.24 -25.81
C GLN A 281 15.39 -20.52 -25.94
N GLU A 282 14.72 -20.93 -24.85
CA GLU A 282 13.26 -21.14 -24.85
C GLU A 282 12.55 -19.79 -24.96
N ASN A 283 13.03 -18.79 -24.23
CA ASN A 283 12.51 -17.43 -24.26
C ASN A 283 12.71 -16.78 -25.64
N ASP A 284 13.88 -16.94 -26.25
CA ASP A 284 14.16 -16.38 -27.58
C ASP A 284 13.22 -16.95 -28.65
N ARG A 285 12.99 -18.28 -28.65
CA ARG A 285 12.02 -18.92 -29.55
C ARG A 285 10.59 -18.42 -29.31
N PHE A 286 10.21 -18.27 -28.04
CA PHE A 286 8.89 -17.76 -27.67
C PHE A 286 8.69 -16.32 -28.16
N GLU A 287 9.64 -15.42 -27.90
CA GLU A 287 9.54 -14.01 -28.31
C GLU A 287 9.61 -13.84 -29.83
N ALA A 288 10.42 -14.62 -30.54
CA ALA A 288 10.46 -14.61 -32.00
C ALA A 288 9.10 -15.02 -32.60
N SER A 289 8.54 -16.14 -32.13
CA SER A 289 7.24 -16.64 -32.60
C SER A 289 6.09 -15.70 -32.23
N LYS A 290 6.14 -15.11 -31.03
CA LYS A 290 5.17 -14.11 -30.57
C LYS A 290 5.22 -12.84 -31.43
N ARG A 291 6.42 -12.38 -31.79
CA ARG A 291 6.59 -11.21 -32.67
C ARG A 291 6.00 -11.48 -34.05
N GLN A 292 6.26 -12.64 -34.64
CA GLN A 292 5.65 -13.03 -35.91
C GLN A 292 4.12 -13.05 -35.81
N PHE A 293 3.57 -13.71 -34.80
CA PHE A 293 2.12 -13.75 -34.55
C PHE A 293 1.51 -12.34 -34.44
N TYR A 294 2.17 -11.41 -33.74
CA TYR A 294 1.69 -10.03 -33.64
C TYR A 294 1.77 -9.27 -34.96
N ASN A 295 2.84 -9.44 -35.74
CA ASN A 295 2.96 -8.80 -37.04
C ASN A 295 1.83 -9.25 -37.98
N GLU A 296 1.53 -10.55 -38.01
CA GLU A 296 0.43 -11.11 -38.81
C GLU A 296 -0.94 -10.64 -38.32
N ALA A 297 -1.17 -10.61 -37.00
CA ALA A 297 -2.41 -10.12 -36.43
C ALA A 297 -2.61 -8.60 -36.66
N ASP A 298 -1.53 -7.81 -36.59
CA ASP A 298 -1.58 -6.36 -36.83
C ASP A 298 -1.84 -6.06 -38.31
N ALA A 299 -1.23 -6.82 -39.24
CA ALA A 299 -1.50 -6.68 -40.66
C ALA A 299 -2.97 -6.93 -41.02
N ALA A 300 -3.66 -7.81 -40.28
CA ALA A 300 -5.08 -8.09 -40.46
C ALA A 300 -6.00 -7.21 -39.59
N MET A 301 -5.48 -6.35 -38.70
CA MET A 301 -6.27 -5.70 -37.65
C MET A 301 -7.44 -4.88 -38.21
N GLY A 302 -7.21 -4.13 -39.30
CA GLY A 302 -8.23 -3.28 -39.92
C GLY A 302 -9.44 -4.04 -40.50
N GLU A 303 -9.28 -5.32 -40.81
CA GLU A 303 -10.37 -6.18 -41.27
C GLU A 303 -11.31 -6.59 -40.13
N TYR A 304 -10.84 -6.55 -38.88
CA TYR A 304 -11.60 -6.97 -37.71
C TYR A 304 -12.03 -5.81 -36.83
N PHE A 305 -11.26 -4.72 -36.78
CA PHE A 305 -11.52 -3.57 -35.93
C PHE A 305 -11.31 -2.28 -36.72
N ASP A 306 -12.13 -1.28 -36.43
CA ASP A 306 -11.85 0.13 -36.78
C ASP A 306 -10.84 0.74 -35.81
#